data_AF-A0A316NZB8-F1
#
_entry.id   AF-A0A316NZB8-F1
#
_cell.length_a   1.000
_cell.length_b   1.000
_cell.length_c   1.000
_cell.angle_alpha   90.00
_cell.angle_beta   90.00
_cell.angle_gamma   90.00
#
_symmetry.space_group_name_H-M   'P 1'
#
loop_
_entity.id
_entity.type
_entity.pdbx_description
1 polymer ?
#
loop_
_entity_poly.entity_id
_entity_poly.type
_entity_poly.pdbx_seq_one_letter_code
_entity_poly.pdbx_strand_id
1 'polypeptide(L)'
;MNSDNRFNRRQQLALGTVIMLSPALRLFPSQSVIMAGRASWLCAAAAVPLLLAWLYFMSSFMSHRQSGEGLPEFILRTLGPIAGKITLAVLSLWFLIYGGFVLRSGADRFIVTIYPSSGPAAFSVTMGLIALAAVLKKPRTMVRFARIVKPVLMGVLFLVAFFSLFSLDFSNLLPVTVHDVMPVMRGSVMAVDIVASAVFYICMLEGGCTDGSAGRFGAFSRWLTGSCLLLTMLSVIIVGSFGADLCVRLTKPFFALVRNLVFFKTVERVEALVVMLWIFPDFLLVSAVLYSAQYCLRLIFGKDPTYNGERLTDFSGGRWVIWLCCAVCVAASLFIAPTPASLDFWSATIVPYVSLAIFFVLLPLVYAAGRMRKSI
;
A
#
# COMPACT_ATOMS: atom_id res chain seq x y z
N MET A 1 -12.85 26.91 5.60
CA MET A 1 -12.73 25.43 5.46
C MET A 1 -13.60 24.76 6.51
N ASN A 2 -14.66 24.04 6.12
CA ASN A 2 -15.53 23.33 7.04
C ASN A 2 -14.75 22.29 7.87
N SER A 3 -14.91 22.33 9.19
CA SER A 3 -14.34 21.39 10.18
C SER A 3 -14.67 19.93 9.90
N ASP A 4 -15.67 19.69 9.05
CA ASP A 4 -16.26 18.40 8.78
C ASP A 4 -15.51 17.50 7.78
N ASN A 5 -14.48 18.03 7.12
CA ASN A 5 -13.66 17.26 6.17
C ASN A 5 -12.37 16.70 6.80
N ARG A 6 -12.07 17.03 8.05
CA ARG A 6 -10.77 16.69 8.66
C ARG A 6 -10.78 15.34 9.40
N PHE A 7 -9.60 14.72 9.48
CA PHE A 7 -9.36 13.49 10.24
C PHE A 7 -8.07 13.61 11.07
N ASN A 8 -7.90 12.71 12.05
CA ASN A 8 -6.72 12.72 12.92
C ASN A 8 -5.63 11.75 12.46
N ARG A 9 -4.43 11.87 13.05
CA ARG A 9 -3.27 11.02 12.70
C ARG A 9 -3.52 9.54 12.99
N ARG A 10 -4.29 9.21 14.03
CA ARG A 10 -4.64 7.81 14.33
C ARG A 10 -5.48 7.18 13.21
N GLN A 11 -6.40 7.94 12.62
CA GLN A 11 -7.19 7.52 11.47
C GLN A 11 -6.30 7.34 10.22
N GLN A 12 -5.36 8.25 9.97
CA GLN A 12 -4.39 8.10 8.88
C GLN A 12 -3.53 6.85 9.02
N LEU A 13 -2.94 6.62 10.20
CA LEU A 13 -2.11 5.44 10.45
C LEU A 13 -2.93 4.13 10.36
N ALA A 14 -4.24 4.18 10.66
CA ALA A 14 -5.12 3.04 10.41
C ALA A 14 -5.30 2.76 8.91
N LEU A 15 -5.49 3.79 8.09
CA LEU A 15 -5.47 3.66 6.64
C LEU A 15 -4.15 3.05 6.16
N GLY A 16 -3.01 3.58 6.63
CA GLY A 16 -1.69 3.05 6.32
C GLY A 16 -1.56 1.55 6.60
N THR A 17 -1.99 1.10 7.80
CA THR A 17 -1.97 -0.33 8.14
C THR A 17 -2.80 -1.11 7.12
N VAL A 18 -4.04 -0.70 6.84
CA VAL A 18 -4.94 -1.47 5.99
C VAL A 18 -4.47 -1.53 4.53
N ILE A 19 -4.02 -0.42 3.95
CA ILE A 19 -3.54 -0.41 2.56
C ILE A 19 -2.24 -1.20 2.40
N MET A 20 -1.37 -1.19 3.41
CA MET A 20 -0.11 -1.95 3.42
C MET A 20 -0.35 -3.46 3.41
N LEU A 21 -1.43 -3.94 4.01
CA LEU A 21 -1.75 -5.37 4.07
C LEU A 21 -1.90 -6.00 2.67
N SER A 22 -2.45 -5.26 1.70
CA SER A 22 -2.66 -5.76 0.33
C SER A 22 -1.38 -6.28 -0.35
N PRO A 23 -0.29 -5.48 -0.43
CA PRO A 23 0.98 -5.98 -0.94
C PRO A 23 1.73 -6.84 0.10
N ALA A 24 1.64 -6.55 1.40
CA ALA A 24 2.33 -7.30 2.45
C ALA A 24 2.05 -8.80 2.40
N LEU A 25 0.78 -9.20 2.34
CA LEU A 25 0.41 -10.62 2.47
C LEU A 25 0.58 -11.41 1.18
N ARG A 26 0.69 -10.70 0.05
CA ARG A 26 0.96 -11.31 -1.25
C ARG A 26 2.45 -11.44 -1.50
N LEU A 27 3.18 -10.33 -1.37
CA LEU A 27 4.54 -10.23 -1.90
C LEU A 27 5.57 -10.55 -0.84
N PHE A 28 5.38 -10.08 0.39
CA PHE A 28 6.46 -10.12 1.37
C PHE A 28 6.93 -11.56 1.66
N PRO A 29 6.07 -12.53 2.01
CA PRO A 29 6.53 -13.88 2.35
C PRO A 29 7.17 -14.63 1.18
N SER A 30 6.64 -14.46 -0.04
CA SER A 30 7.19 -15.12 -1.22
C SER A 30 8.57 -14.53 -1.58
N GLN A 31 8.66 -13.21 -1.64
CA GLN A 31 9.88 -12.52 -2.08
C GLN A 31 10.98 -12.57 -1.01
N SER A 32 10.64 -12.51 0.27
CA SER A 32 11.64 -12.62 1.35
C SER A 32 12.27 -14.02 1.37
N VAL A 33 11.50 -15.08 1.10
CA VAL A 33 12.01 -16.45 1.04
C VAL A 33 12.82 -16.70 -0.22
N ILE A 34 12.39 -16.21 -1.38
CA ILE A 34 13.19 -16.32 -2.62
C ILE A 34 14.58 -15.70 -2.43
N MET A 35 14.66 -14.58 -1.70
CA MET A 35 15.92 -13.87 -1.50
C MET A 35 16.77 -14.44 -0.39
N ALA A 36 16.18 -14.78 0.76
CA ALA A 36 16.92 -15.11 2.00
C ALA A 36 16.62 -16.50 2.55
N GLY A 37 15.84 -17.32 1.85
CA GLY A 37 15.51 -18.69 2.23
C GLY A 37 14.94 -18.78 3.65
N ARG A 38 15.61 -19.59 4.48
CA ARG A 38 15.26 -19.81 5.89
C ARG A 38 15.41 -18.55 6.76
N ALA A 39 16.33 -17.64 6.40
CA ALA A 39 16.58 -16.40 7.14
C ALA A 39 15.61 -15.26 6.76
N SER A 40 14.59 -15.53 5.93
CA SER A 40 13.64 -14.51 5.44
C SER A 40 12.89 -13.76 6.54
N TRP A 41 12.70 -14.38 7.71
CA TRP A 41 12.08 -13.74 8.87
C TRP A 41 12.87 -12.54 9.40
N LEU A 42 14.18 -12.47 9.13
CA LEU A 42 15.03 -11.32 9.49
C LEU A 42 14.91 -10.14 8.52
N CYS A 43 14.35 -10.34 7.31
CA CYS A 43 14.32 -9.31 6.26
C CYS A 43 13.57 -8.04 6.69
N ALA A 44 12.42 -8.18 7.35
CA ALA A 44 11.65 -7.02 7.82
C ALA A 44 12.34 -6.28 8.98
N ALA A 45 13.06 -7.00 9.84
CA ALA A 45 13.85 -6.38 10.90
C ALA A 45 15.07 -5.63 10.32
N ALA A 46 15.75 -6.22 9.34
CA ALA A 46 16.86 -5.59 8.63
C ALA A 46 16.46 -4.32 7.86
N ALA A 47 15.19 -4.19 7.46
CA ALA A 47 14.66 -3.00 6.81
C ALA A 47 14.52 -1.78 7.75
N VAL A 48 14.43 -1.99 9.07
CA VAL A 48 14.10 -0.95 10.05
C VAL A 48 15.05 0.26 10.00
N PRO A 49 16.38 0.12 9.96
CA PRO A 49 17.28 1.27 9.94
C PRO A 49 17.07 2.15 8.70
N LEU A 50 16.97 1.55 7.52
CA LEU A 50 16.74 2.28 6.27
C LEU A 50 15.36 2.96 6.26
N LEU A 51 14.34 2.25 6.76
CA LEU A 51 12.99 2.80 6.88
C LEU A 51 12.91 3.95 7.88
N LEU A 52 13.62 3.89 9.00
CA LEU A 52 13.68 4.99 9.98
C LEU A 52 14.41 6.21 9.40
N ALA A 53 15.52 6.00 8.68
CA ALA A 53 16.23 7.07 7.98
C ALA A 53 15.34 7.74 6.92
N TRP A 54 14.67 6.94 6.09
CA TRP A 54 13.73 7.44 5.10
C TRP A 54 12.53 8.15 5.74
N LEU A 55 11.98 7.62 6.83
CA LEU A 55 10.89 8.24 7.56
C LEU A 55 11.30 9.56 8.24
N TYR A 56 12.54 9.64 8.74
CA TYR A 56 13.09 10.88 9.27
C TYR A 56 13.17 11.94 8.16
N PHE A 57 13.73 11.58 7.00
CA PHE A 57 13.73 12.43 5.81
C PHE A 57 12.32 12.88 5.44
N MET A 58 11.37 11.95 5.31
CA MET A 58 9.99 12.27 4.92
C MET A 58 9.28 13.14 5.98
N SER A 59 9.58 12.95 7.26
CA SER A 59 9.02 13.75 8.35
C SER A 59 9.59 15.17 8.37
N SER A 60 10.89 15.32 8.11
CA SER A 60 11.53 16.62 7.94
C SER A 60 11.03 17.31 6.66
N PHE A 61 10.88 16.58 5.57
CA PHE A 61 10.35 17.13 4.33
C PHE A 61 8.94 17.70 4.55
N MET A 62 8.05 16.89 5.13
CA MET A 62 6.66 17.30 5.42
C MET A 62 6.52 18.31 6.56
N SER A 63 7.57 18.63 7.33
CA SER A 63 7.48 19.67 8.37
C SER A 63 7.42 21.09 7.81
N HIS A 64 7.84 21.28 6.55
CA HIS A 64 7.85 22.58 5.86
C HIS A 64 6.55 22.87 5.08
N ARG A 65 5.56 21.98 5.19
CA ARG A 65 4.23 22.16 4.58
C ARG A 65 3.44 23.25 5.33
N GLN A 66 2.59 23.98 4.62
CA GLN A 66 1.64 24.92 5.22
C GLN A 66 0.40 24.19 5.75
N SER A 67 -0.38 24.87 6.60
CA SER A 67 -1.60 24.32 7.17
C SER A 67 -2.62 24.01 6.06
N GLY A 68 -3.03 22.74 5.95
CA GLY A 68 -3.95 22.28 4.91
C GLY A 68 -3.28 21.80 3.61
N GLU A 69 -1.95 21.93 3.47
CA GLU A 69 -1.22 21.34 2.35
C GLU A 69 -1.00 19.83 2.55
N GLY A 70 -1.29 19.05 1.52
CA GLY A 70 -0.79 17.69 1.35
C GLY A 70 0.55 17.68 0.62
N LEU A 71 1.07 16.49 0.37
CA LEU A 71 2.30 16.32 -0.41
C LEU A 71 2.19 16.89 -1.86
N PRO A 72 1.06 16.78 -2.58
CA PRO A 72 0.94 17.33 -3.93
C PRO A 72 1.09 18.86 -4.01
N GLU A 73 0.42 19.60 -3.13
CA GLU A 73 0.53 21.07 -3.08
C GLU A 73 1.93 21.49 -2.67
N PHE A 74 2.51 20.76 -1.72
CA PHE A 74 3.86 21.03 -1.27
C PHE A 74 4.88 20.84 -2.40
N ILE A 75 4.77 19.78 -3.22
CA ILE A 75 5.59 19.58 -4.42
C ILE A 75 5.39 20.74 -5.41
N LEU A 76 4.14 21.16 -5.65
CA LEU A 76 3.84 22.27 -6.57
C LEU A 76 4.47 23.59 -6.09
N ARG A 77 4.37 23.89 -4.79
CA ARG A 77 4.92 25.11 -4.18
C ARG A 77 6.45 25.12 -4.22
N THR A 78 7.08 23.99 -3.92
CA THR A 78 8.55 23.88 -3.83
C THR A 78 9.24 23.92 -5.20
N LEU A 79 8.68 23.24 -6.20
CA LEU A 79 9.22 23.20 -7.57
C LEU A 79 8.67 24.30 -8.49
N GLY A 80 7.72 25.10 -8.03
CA GLY A 80 7.05 26.10 -8.83
C GLY A 80 6.15 25.51 -9.93
N PRO A 81 5.56 26.37 -10.79
CA PRO A 81 4.41 25.99 -11.62
C PRO A 81 4.75 25.03 -12.77
N ILE A 82 5.97 25.02 -13.29
CA ILE A 82 6.34 24.17 -14.44
C ILE A 82 6.86 22.81 -13.94
N ALA A 83 7.98 22.81 -13.23
CA ALA A 83 8.59 21.56 -12.72
C ALA A 83 7.68 20.83 -11.72
N GLY A 84 6.90 21.57 -10.91
CA GLY A 84 5.89 20.99 -10.03
C GLY A 84 4.80 20.25 -10.81
N LYS A 85 4.25 20.86 -11.86
CA LYS A 85 3.24 20.20 -12.71
C LYS A 85 3.77 18.97 -13.42
N ILE A 86 5.00 19.02 -13.94
CA ILE A 86 5.65 17.85 -14.57
C ILE A 86 5.79 16.72 -13.54
N THR A 87 6.28 17.03 -12.33
CA THR A 87 6.44 16.04 -11.25
C THR A 87 5.10 15.44 -10.85
N LEU A 88 4.05 16.26 -10.69
CA LEU A 88 2.70 15.78 -10.41
C LEU A 88 2.13 14.94 -11.56
N ALA A 89 2.49 15.22 -12.82
CA ALA A 89 2.02 14.46 -13.97
C ALA A 89 2.66 13.07 -13.98
N VAL A 90 3.97 12.98 -13.70
CA VAL A 90 4.70 11.71 -13.54
C VAL A 90 4.11 10.90 -12.38
N LEU A 91 3.88 11.53 -11.23
CA LEU A 91 3.25 10.87 -10.08
C LEU A 91 1.82 10.41 -10.39
N SER A 92 1.02 11.22 -11.08
CA SER A 92 -0.33 10.84 -11.47
C SER A 92 -0.33 9.65 -12.43
N LEU A 93 0.54 9.65 -13.45
CA LEU A 93 0.70 8.52 -14.35
C LEU A 93 1.07 7.25 -13.60
N TRP A 94 2.01 7.34 -12.65
CA TRP A 94 2.39 6.23 -11.78
C TRP A 94 1.19 5.72 -10.97
N PHE A 95 0.42 6.61 -10.33
CA PHE A 95 -0.77 6.23 -9.58
C PHE A 95 -1.81 5.53 -10.47
N LEU A 96 -2.03 5.99 -11.71
CA LEU A 96 -2.98 5.34 -12.62
C LEU A 96 -2.54 3.93 -13.01
N ILE A 97 -1.25 3.75 -13.35
CA ILE A 97 -0.67 2.44 -13.68
C ILE A 97 -0.73 1.50 -12.47
N TYR A 98 -0.30 1.98 -11.30
CA TYR A 98 -0.31 1.19 -10.07
C TYR A 98 -1.73 0.84 -9.62
N GLY A 99 -2.68 1.77 -9.74
CA GLY A 99 -4.09 1.53 -9.46
C GLY A 99 -4.68 0.44 -10.37
N GLY A 100 -4.38 0.48 -11.67
CA GLY A 100 -4.74 -0.58 -12.61
C GLY A 100 -4.11 -1.93 -12.26
N PHE A 101 -2.82 -1.94 -11.89
CA PHE A 101 -2.13 -3.14 -11.42
C PHE A 101 -2.78 -3.74 -10.17
N VAL A 102 -3.15 -2.93 -9.17
CA VAL A 102 -3.84 -3.40 -7.95
C VAL A 102 -5.22 -3.99 -8.31
N LEU A 103 -5.97 -3.36 -9.22
CA LEU A 103 -7.26 -3.89 -9.71
C LEU A 103 -7.08 -5.24 -10.42
N ARG A 104 -6.06 -5.39 -11.27
CA ARG A 104 -5.75 -6.64 -11.97
C ARG A 104 -5.29 -7.73 -11.01
N SER A 105 -4.45 -7.38 -10.03
CA SER A 105 -3.98 -8.30 -8.99
C SER A 105 -5.10 -8.73 -8.04
N GLY A 106 -6.06 -7.85 -7.74
CA GLY A 106 -7.24 -8.20 -6.95
C GLY A 106 -8.14 -9.19 -7.71
N ALA A 107 -8.41 -8.91 -8.99
CA ALA A 107 -9.22 -9.79 -9.84
C ALA A 107 -8.61 -11.19 -9.98
N ASP A 108 -7.30 -11.29 -10.18
CA ASP A 108 -6.57 -12.57 -10.24
C ASP A 108 -6.81 -13.44 -9.00
N ARG A 109 -6.84 -12.83 -7.81
CA ARG A 109 -7.09 -13.54 -6.56
C ARG A 109 -8.49 -14.14 -6.55
N PHE A 110 -9.53 -13.37 -6.87
CA PHE A 110 -10.91 -13.86 -6.91
C PHE A 110 -11.08 -15.03 -7.89
N ILE A 111 -10.42 -14.96 -9.05
CA ILE A 111 -10.47 -16.02 -10.06
C ILE A 111 -9.82 -17.29 -9.53
N VAL A 112 -8.61 -17.20 -8.99
CA VAL A 112 -7.86 -18.37 -8.52
C VAL A 112 -8.51 -19.02 -7.29
N THR A 113 -9.17 -18.25 -6.42
CA THR A 113 -9.71 -18.78 -5.16
C THR A 113 -11.19 -19.12 -5.17
N ILE A 114 -12.03 -18.42 -5.95
CA ILE A 114 -13.50 -18.53 -5.86
C ILE A 114 -14.13 -18.83 -7.23
N TYR A 115 -13.74 -18.13 -8.29
CA TYR A 115 -14.40 -18.22 -9.61
C TYR A 115 -13.41 -18.48 -10.76
N PRO A 116 -12.90 -19.72 -10.92
CA PRO A 116 -11.88 -20.05 -11.92
C PRO A 116 -12.30 -19.82 -13.37
N SER A 117 -13.61 -19.88 -13.64
CA SER A 117 -14.16 -19.74 -15.00
C SER A 117 -14.48 -18.30 -15.41
N SER A 118 -14.24 -17.32 -14.53
CA SER A 118 -14.59 -15.91 -14.77
C SER A 118 -13.40 -15.11 -15.33
N GLY A 119 -13.69 -14.16 -16.22
CA GLY A 119 -12.68 -13.21 -16.70
C GLY A 119 -12.36 -12.09 -15.68
N PRO A 120 -11.14 -11.50 -15.72
CA PRO A 120 -10.73 -10.47 -14.76
C PRO A 120 -11.52 -9.16 -14.88
N ALA A 121 -12.10 -8.89 -16.06
CA ALA A 121 -12.76 -7.63 -16.37
C ALA A 121 -13.92 -7.30 -15.43
N ALA A 122 -14.79 -8.29 -15.12
CA ALA A 122 -15.95 -8.05 -14.26
C ALA A 122 -15.52 -7.59 -12.84
N PHE A 123 -14.49 -8.23 -12.28
CA PHE A 123 -13.97 -7.89 -10.94
C PHE A 123 -13.27 -6.52 -10.95
N SER A 124 -12.43 -6.26 -11.95
CA SER A 124 -11.70 -4.99 -12.04
C SER A 124 -12.63 -3.79 -12.29
N VAL A 125 -13.64 -3.94 -13.16
CA VAL A 125 -14.65 -2.89 -13.40
C VAL A 125 -15.48 -2.64 -12.15
N THR A 126 -15.98 -3.71 -11.51
CA THR A 126 -16.82 -3.57 -10.30
C THR A 126 -16.06 -2.90 -9.17
N MET A 127 -14.83 -3.36 -8.88
CA MET A 127 -13.98 -2.74 -7.86
C MET A 127 -13.62 -1.30 -8.22
N GLY A 128 -13.34 -1.01 -9.50
CA GLY A 128 -13.09 0.35 -9.99
C GLY A 128 -14.28 1.29 -9.75
N LEU A 129 -15.51 0.86 -10.04
CA LEU A 129 -16.72 1.63 -9.80
C LEU A 129 -16.98 1.87 -8.30
N ILE A 130 -16.72 0.87 -7.46
CA ILE A 130 -16.83 1.03 -5.99
C ILE A 130 -15.78 2.03 -5.48
N ALA A 131 -14.54 1.94 -5.97
CA ALA A 131 -13.47 2.89 -5.64
C ALA A 131 -13.79 4.31 -6.13
N LEU A 132 -14.37 4.45 -7.33
CA LEU A 132 -14.85 5.73 -7.86
C LEU A 132 -15.90 6.35 -6.93
N ALA A 133 -16.90 5.57 -6.51
CA ALA A 133 -17.92 6.05 -5.58
C ALA A 133 -17.32 6.48 -4.22
N ALA A 134 -16.22 5.86 -3.79
CA ALA A 134 -15.49 6.24 -2.58
C ALA A 134 -14.71 7.55 -2.76
N VAL A 135 -14.03 7.74 -3.90
CA VAL A 135 -13.22 8.93 -4.21
C VAL A 135 -14.09 10.14 -4.55
N LEU A 136 -15.29 9.94 -5.08
CA LEU A 136 -16.27 11.01 -5.30
C LEU A 136 -16.79 11.60 -3.97
N LYS A 137 -16.69 10.86 -2.87
CA LYS A 137 -17.06 11.30 -1.52
C LYS A 137 -15.86 11.94 -0.80
N LYS A 138 -16.11 12.47 0.40
CA LYS A 138 -15.07 13.06 1.26
C LYS A 138 -13.94 12.06 1.53
N PRO A 139 -12.65 12.47 1.45
CA PRO A 139 -11.51 11.60 1.79
C PRO A 139 -11.60 11.08 3.23
N ARG A 140 -12.17 11.88 4.15
CA ARG A 140 -12.47 11.50 5.53
C ARG A 140 -13.26 10.19 5.65
N THR A 141 -14.19 9.93 4.74
CA THR A 141 -15.02 8.72 4.75
C THR A 141 -14.16 7.47 4.57
N MET A 142 -13.24 7.51 3.61
CA MET A 142 -12.29 6.42 3.36
C MET A 142 -11.38 6.16 4.57
N VAL A 143 -10.81 7.22 5.14
CA VAL A 143 -9.91 7.10 6.31
C VAL A 143 -10.67 6.55 7.54
N ARG A 144 -11.91 6.99 7.76
CA ARG A 144 -12.76 6.47 8.85
C ARG A 144 -13.14 5.01 8.62
N PHE A 145 -13.46 4.64 7.39
CA PHE A 145 -13.74 3.26 7.03
C PHE A 145 -12.55 2.34 7.33
N ALA A 146 -11.33 2.78 6.99
CA ALA A 146 -10.12 2.02 7.31
C ALA A 146 -9.93 1.80 8.83
N ARG A 147 -10.32 2.75 9.67
CA ARG A 147 -10.28 2.58 11.13
C ARG A 147 -11.27 1.52 11.65
N ILE A 148 -12.41 1.34 10.98
CA ILE A 148 -13.41 0.32 11.30
C ILE A 148 -12.94 -1.06 10.82
N VAL A 149 -12.37 -1.11 9.61
CA VAL A 149 -11.88 -2.35 8.99
C VAL A 149 -10.63 -2.88 9.71
N LYS A 150 -9.70 -2.00 10.10
CA LYS A 150 -8.42 -2.38 10.73
C LYS A 150 -8.53 -3.42 11.85
N PRO A 151 -9.33 -3.23 12.93
CA PRO A 151 -9.39 -4.21 14.02
C PRO A 151 -9.88 -5.58 13.55
N VAL A 152 -10.79 -5.63 12.58
CA VAL A 152 -11.29 -6.91 12.02
C VAL A 152 -10.16 -7.64 11.29
N LEU A 153 -9.41 -6.93 10.45
CA LEU A 153 -8.24 -7.51 9.76
C LEU A 153 -7.17 -7.99 10.74
N MET A 154 -6.84 -7.16 11.74
CA MET A 154 -5.85 -7.50 12.75
C MET A 154 -6.31 -8.68 13.62
N GLY A 155 -7.61 -8.78 13.91
CA GLY A 155 -8.19 -9.92 14.63
C GLY A 155 -8.06 -11.22 13.84
N VAL A 156 -8.33 -11.19 12.53
CA VAL A 156 -8.12 -12.36 11.65
C VAL A 156 -6.64 -12.72 11.55
N LEU A 157 -5.75 -11.75 11.37
CA LEU A 157 -4.30 -12.01 11.33
C LEU A 157 -3.79 -12.57 12.66
N PHE A 158 -4.28 -12.06 13.78
CA PHE A 158 -3.98 -12.58 15.11
C PHE A 158 -4.47 -14.02 15.27
N LEU A 159 -5.69 -14.32 14.83
CA LEU A 159 -6.25 -15.67 14.89
C LEU A 159 -5.44 -16.65 14.03
N VAL A 160 -5.18 -16.30 12.77
CA VAL A 160 -4.35 -17.10 11.85
C VAL A 160 -2.99 -17.36 12.50
N ALA A 161 -2.38 -16.33 13.06
CA ALA A 161 -1.10 -16.47 13.72
C ALA A 161 -1.13 -17.37 14.94
N PHE A 162 -2.11 -17.16 15.84
CA PHE A 162 -2.29 -17.96 17.04
C PHE A 162 -2.42 -19.45 16.70
N PHE A 163 -3.25 -19.79 15.72
CA PHE A 163 -3.40 -21.18 15.28
C PHE A 163 -2.15 -21.72 14.56
N SER A 164 -1.44 -20.87 13.82
CA SER A 164 -0.21 -21.29 13.15
C SER A 164 0.92 -21.62 14.13
N LEU A 165 0.89 -21.09 15.36
CA LEU A 165 1.88 -21.45 16.38
C LEU A 165 1.89 -22.96 16.68
N PHE A 166 0.76 -23.65 16.54
CA PHE A 166 0.68 -25.11 16.74
C PHE A 166 1.26 -25.92 15.59
N SER A 167 1.45 -25.29 14.42
CA SER A 167 2.03 -25.91 13.22
C SER A 167 3.46 -25.41 12.94
N LEU A 168 4.06 -24.68 13.88
CA LEU A 168 5.41 -24.15 13.72
C LEU A 168 6.45 -25.21 14.05
N ASP A 169 7.34 -25.48 13.09
CA ASP A 169 8.58 -26.21 13.35
C ASP A 169 9.75 -25.22 13.31
N PHE A 170 10.37 -25.00 14.48
CA PHE A 170 11.51 -24.09 14.62
C PHE A 170 12.75 -24.53 13.85
N SER A 171 12.86 -25.82 13.51
CA SER A 171 13.96 -26.32 12.69
C SER A 171 13.92 -25.75 11.26
N ASN A 172 12.76 -25.29 10.79
CA ASN A 172 12.62 -24.64 9.50
C ASN A 172 13.19 -23.22 9.45
N LEU A 173 13.37 -22.57 10.61
CA LEU A 173 13.89 -21.20 10.74
C LEU A 173 15.41 -21.14 10.90
N LEU A 174 16.03 -22.28 11.18
CA LEU A 174 17.45 -22.44 11.48
C LEU A 174 18.11 -23.47 10.52
N PRO A 175 19.45 -23.50 10.42
CA PRO A 175 20.39 -22.51 10.95
C PRO A 175 20.35 -21.19 10.15
N VAL A 176 20.70 -20.09 10.82
CA VAL A 176 21.02 -18.81 10.18
C VAL A 176 22.53 -18.62 10.29
N THR A 177 23.16 -18.33 9.16
CA THR A 177 24.61 -18.21 9.03
C THR A 177 25.02 -16.79 8.62
N VAL A 178 26.31 -16.47 8.73
CA VAL A 178 26.85 -15.17 8.28
C VAL A 178 26.66 -14.97 6.76
N HIS A 179 26.59 -16.05 5.99
CA HIS A 179 26.33 -15.99 4.55
C HIS A 179 24.92 -15.47 4.23
N ASP A 180 23.98 -15.53 5.18
CA ASP A 180 22.62 -15.06 5.01
C ASP A 180 22.46 -13.54 5.15
N VAL A 181 23.50 -12.82 5.62
CA VAL A 181 23.43 -11.36 5.84
C VAL A 181 23.08 -10.61 4.55
N MET A 182 23.81 -10.87 3.45
CA MET A 182 23.55 -10.19 2.17
C MET A 182 22.19 -10.59 1.55
N PRO A 183 21.82 -11.89 1.51
CA PRO A 183 20.46 -12.34 1.18
C PRO A 183 19.34 -11.64 1.97
N VAL A 184 19.49 -11.52 3.29
CA VAL A 184 18.54 -10.84 4.17
C VAL A 184 18.43 -9.35 3.84
N MET A 185 19.55 -8.68 3.60
CA MET A 185 19.56 -7.27 3.20
C MET A 185 18.84 -7.07 1.85
N ARG A 186 19.02 -7.97 0.88
CA ARG A 186 18.29 -7.91 -0.39
C ARG A 186 16.79 -8.16 -0.21
N GLY A 187 16.41 -9.15 0.60
CA GLY A 187 15.01 -9.41 0.93
C GLY A 187 14.34 -8.26 1.70
N SER A 188 15.11 -7.48 2.46
CA SER A 188 14.62 -6.30 3.19
C SER A 188 14.07 -5.20 2.28
N VAL A 189 14.54 -5.12 1.02
CA VAL A 189 14.08 -4.12 0.03
C VAL A 189 12.58 -4.20 -0.20
N MET A 190 12.00 -5.41 -0.18
CA MET A 190 10.55 -5.60 -0.31
C MET A 190 9.79 -5.07 0.91
N ALA A 191 10.31 -5.23 2.12
CA ALA A 191 9.72 -4.60 3.32
C ALA A 191 9.80 -3.07 3.25
N VAL A 192 10.93 -2.55 2.75
CA VAL A 192 11.11 -1.10 2.55
C VAL A 192 10.05 -0.57 1.58
N ASP A 193 9.90 -1.19 0.42
CA ASP A 193 8.90 -0.79 -0.59
C ASP A 193 7.48 -0.75 0.00
N ILE A 194 7.06 -1.83 0.66
CA ILE A 194 5.70 -1.98 1.20
C ILE A 194 5.39 -0.93 2.27
N VAL A 195 6.30 -0.74 3.24
CA VAL A 195 6.08 0.18 4.35
C VAL A 195 6.23 1.64 3.90
N ALA A 196 7.24 1.96 3.07
CA ALA A 196 7.44 3.30 2.54
C ALA A 196 6.28 3.74 1.62
N SER A 197 5.78 2.83 0.77
CA SER A 197 4.60 3.07 -0.07
C SER A 197 3.38 3.46 0.76
N ALA A 198 3.10 2.76 1.86
CA ALA A 198 1.97 3.08 2.73
C ALA A 198 2.10 4.49 3.36
N VAL A 199 3.29 4.87 3.82
CA VAL A 199 3.57 6.23 4.32
C VAL A 199 3.40 7.26 3.20
N PHE A 200 3.92 6.98 2.00
CA PHE A 200 3.82 7.87 0.84
C PHE A 200 2.36 8.16 0.47
N TYR A 201 1.51 7.14 0.39
CA TYR A 201 0.08 7.33 0.14
C TYR A 201 -0.59 8.11 1.27
N ILE A 202 -0.26 7.87 2.54
CA ILE A 202 -0.78 8.69 3.65
C ILE A 202 -0.38 10.17 3.50
N CYS A 203 0.86 10.46 3.08
CA CYS A 203 1.35 11.82 2.87
C CYS A 203 0.56 12.57 1.79
N MET A 204 0.05 11.86 0.77
CA MET A 204 -0.81 12.46 -0.25
C MET A 204 -2.14 12.98 0.33
N LEU A 205 -2.64 12.34 1.39
CA LEU A 205 -3.88 12.75 2.07
C LEU A 205 -3.66 13.75 3.21
N GLU A 206 -2.44 14.24 3.46
CA GLU A 206 -2.15 15.01 4.67
C GLU A 206 -2.80 16.39 4.78
N GLY A 207 -3.23 16.98 3.67
CA GLY A 207 -3.97 18.25 3.69
C GLY A 207 -5.27 18.17 4.52
N GLY A 208 -5.86 16.97 4.65
CA GLY A 208 -7.05 16.73 5.46
C GLY A 208 -6.77 16.45 6.95
N CYS A 209 -5.52 16.37 7.38
CA CYS A 209 -5.17 16.02 8.76
C CYS A 209 -5.23 17.22 9.70
N THR A 210 -5.90 17.08 10.84
CA THR A 210 -5.94 18.10 11.90
C THR A 210 -4.62 18.28 12.62
N ASP A 211 -3.80 17.24 12.67
CA ASP A 211 -2.65 17.18 13.56
C ASP A 211 -1.44 17.83 12.86
N GLY A 212 -0.90 18.88 13.48
CA GLY A 212 0.29 19.61 12.99
C GLY A 212 1.55 18.74 12.93
N SER A 213 2.64 19.21 12.32
CA SER A 213 3.88 18.44 12.12
C SER A 213 4.56 17.96 13.41
N ALA A 214 4.24 18.56 14.57
CA ALA A 214 4.73 18.15 15.87
C ALA A 214 4.42 16.66 16.18
N GLY A 215 5.41 15.93 16.69
CA GLY A 215 5.28 14.51 17.07
C GLY A 215 4.99 13.54 15.91
N ARG A 216 5.08 14.00 14.65
CA ARG A 216 4.87 13.18 13.46
C ARG A 216 5.83 12.00 13.43
N PHE A 217 7.12 12.27 13.53
CA PHE A 217 8.16 11.24 13.48
C PHE A 217 7.94 10.16 14.55
N GLY A 218 7.68 10.54 15.80
CA GLY A 218 7.43 9.56 16.88
C GLY A 218 6.15 8.73 16.70
N ALA A 219 5.09 9.28 16.11
CA ALA A 219 3.88 8.52 15.81
C ALA A 219 4.08 7.55 14.63
N PHE A 220 4.71 8.00 13.55
CA PHE A 220 5.00 7.16 12.40
C PHE A 220 6.08 6.12 12.70
N SER A 221 7.08 6.44 13.53
CA SER A 221 8.13 5.50 13.93
C SER A 221 7.55 4.32 14.71
N ARG A 222 6.65 4.57 15.68
CA ARG A 222 5.93 3.49 16.39
C ARG A 222 5.07 2.64 15.45
N TRP A 223 4.38 3.28 14.51
CA TRP A 223 3.58 2.57 13.51
C TRP A 223 4.45 1.73 12.57
N LEU A 224 5.61 2.26 12.17
CA LEU A 224 6.58 1.60 11.31
C LEU A 224 7.17 0.36 12.00
N THR A 225 7.61 0.50 13.26
CA THR A 225 8.10 -0.64 14.05
C THR A 225 7.02 -1.72 14.20
N GLY A 226 5.77 -1.34 14.47
CA GLY A 226 4.66 -2.29 14.52
C GLY A 226 4.38 -2.98 13.18
N SER A 227 4.57 -2.26 12.07
CA SER A 227 4.42 -2.81 10.71
C SER A 227 5.53 -3.79 10.36
N CYS A 228 6.79 -3.46 10.66
CA CYS A 228 7.90 -4.39 10.49
C CYS A 228 7.75 -5.63 11.37
N LEU A 229 7.32 -5.47 12.63
CA LEU A 229 7.04 -6.59 13.52
C LEU A 229 5.97 -7.53 12.93
N LEU A 230 4.89 -6.97 12.37
CA LEU A 230 3.86 -7.76 11.69
C LEU A 230 4.42 -8.51 10.47
N LEU A 231 5.27 -7.89 9.66
CA LEU A 231 5.91 -8.54 8.51
C LEU A 231 6.86 -9.68 8.95
N THR A 232 7.69 -9.45 9.97
CA THR A 232 8.54 -10.47 10.59
C THR A 232 7.69 -11.64 11.06
N MET A 233 6.63 -11.35 11.82
CA MET A 233 5.70 -12.35 12.35
C MET A 233 5.07 -13.20 11.23
N LEU A 234 4.60 -12.56 10.15
CA LEU A 234 4.07 -13.27 8.97
C LEU A 234 5.11 -14.20 8.35
N SER A 235 6.37 -13.78 8.25
CA SER A 235 7.45 -14.60 7.70
C SER A 235 7.82 -15.76 8.61
N VAL A 236 7.90 -15.54 9.93
CA VAL A 236 8.15 -16.61 10.91
C VAL A 236 7.08 -17.69 10.79
N ILE A 237 5.81 -17.29 10.77
CA ILE A 237 4.69 -18.22 10.70
C ILE A 237 4.71 -19.01 9.38
N ILE A 238 4.87 -18.34 8.24
CA ILE A 238 4.81 -18.98 6.93
C ILE A 238 6.00 -19.93 6.73
N VAL A 239 7.22 -19.46 7.01
CA VAL A 239 8.43 -20.28 6.83
C VAL A 239 8.54 -21.37 7.88
N GLY A 240 8.16 -21.10 9.11
CA GLY A 240 8.18 -22.11 10.16
C GLY A 240 7.16 -23.23 9.93
N SER A 241 6.01 -22.93 9.31
CA SER A 241 5.00 -23.95 9.00
C SER A 241 5.28 -24.76 7.73
N PHE A 242 5.86 -24.15 6.68
CA PHE A 242 6.07 -24.82 5.40
C PHE A 242 7.52 -25.21 5.09
N GLY A 243 8.49 -24.57 5.75
CA GLY A 243 9.89 -24.59 5.31
C GLY A 243 10.14 -23.69 4.10
N ALA A 244 11.41 -23.30 3.93
CA ALA A 244 11.82 -22.40 2.85
C ALA A 244 11.59 -23.00 1.45
N ASP A 245 11.91 -24.27 1.24
CA ASP A 245 11.84 -24.92 -0.08
C ASP A 245 10.42 -24.99 -0.64
N LEU A 246 9.44 -25.28 0.22
CA LEU A 246 8.03 -25.28 -0.17
C LEU A 246 7.52 -23.86 -0.38
N CYS A 247 7.92 -22.91 0.47
CA CYS A 247 7.53 -21.50 0.34
C CYS A 247 7.95 -20.87 -0.99
N VAL A 248 9.12 -21.21 -1.54
CA VAL A 248 9.56 -20.72 -2.87
C VAL A 248 8.62 -21.18 -3.99
N ARG A 249 8.00 -22.36 -3.84
CA ARG A 249 7.10 -22.94 -4.85
C ARG A 249 5.65 -22.47 -4.72
N LEU A 250 5.30 -21.85 -3.60
CA LEU A 250 3.96 -21.35 -3.33
C LEU A 250 3.80 -19.95 -3.92
N THR A 251 2.87 -19.81 -4.88
CA THR A 251 2.54 -18.51 -5.48
C THR A 251 1.92 -17.53 -4.47
N LYS A 252 1.17 -18.05 -3.48
CA LYS A 252 0.44 -17.25 -2.47
C LYS A 252 0.56 -17.89 -1.06
N PRO A 253 1.74 -17.83 -0.40
CA PRO A 253 2.03 -18.62 0.81
C PRO A 253 1.09 -18.34 1.99
N PHE A 254 0.70 -17.09 2.21
CA PHE A 254 -0.22 -16.73 3.29
C PHE A 254 -1.59 -17.41 3.14
N PHE A 255 -2.14 -17.44 1.93
CA PHE A 255 -3.45 -18.05 1.69
C PHE A 255 -3.37 -19.57 1.74
N ALA A 256 -2.27 -20.15 1.27
CA ALA A 256 -2.00 -21.58 1.42
C ALA A 256 -1.94 -21.98 2.91
N LEU A 257 -1.32 -21.15 3.75
CA LEU A 257 -1.31 -21.36 5.20
C LEU A 257 -2.73 -21.37 5.78
N VAL A 258 -3.52 -20.34 5.47
CA VAL A 258 -4.92 -20.24 5.95
C VAL A 258 -5.75 -21.45 5.55
N ARG A 259 -5.56 -21.96 4.33
CA ARG A 259 -6.25 -23.17 3.84
C ARG A 259 -5.84 -24.44 4.59
N ASN A 260 -4.60 -24.52 5.04
CA ASN A 260 -4.07 -25.68 5.75
C ASN A 260 -4.34 -25.67 7.26
N LEU A 261 -4.77 -24.54 7.83
CA LEU A 261 -5.15 -24.47 9.23
C LEU A 261 -6.47 -25.24 9.44
N VAL A 262 -6.37 -26.44 10.02
CA VAL A 262 -7.53 -27.25 10.42
C VAL A 262 -8.10 -26.65 11.71
N PHE A 263 -9.04 -25.71 11.58
CA PHE A 263 -9.62 -25.02 12.74
C PHE A 263 -10.43 -25.99 13.61
N PHE A 264 -11.34 -26.76 13.01
CA PHE A 264 -12.09 -27.87 13.58
C PHE A 264 -12.59 -28.70 12.39
N LYS A 265 -12.76 -30.02 12.50
CA LYS A 265 -13.28 -30.92 11.43
C LYS A 265 -14.65 -30.53 10.83
N THR A 266 -15.23 -29.40 11.25
CA THR A 266 -16.55 -28.87 10.86
C THR A 266 -16.47 -27.47 10.22
N VAL A 267 -15.33 -26.77 10.25
CA VAL A 267 -15.21 -25.36 9.78
C VAL A 267 -14.29 -25.26 8.56
N GLU A 268 -14.67 -25.93 7.47
CA GLU A 268 -13.96 -25.89 6.18
C GLU A 268 -14.05 -24.52 5.47
N ARG A 269 -14.77 -23.53 6.04
CA ARG A 269 -15.12 -22.26 5.36
C ARG A 269 -14.39 -21.01 5.88
N VAL A 270 -13.40 -21.14 6.77
CA VAL A 270 -12.63 -19.98 7.25
C VAL A 270 -11.82 -19.33 6.12
N GLU A 271 -11.31 -20.13 5.18
CA GLU A 271 -10.57 -19.62 4.02
C GLU A 271 -11.39 -18.60 3.21
N ALA A 272 -12.64 -18.94 2.89
CA ALA A 272 -13.53 -18.06 2.15
C ALA A 272 -13.78 -16.73 2.90
N LEU A 273 -13.91 -16.76 4.23
CA LEU A 273 -14.03 -15.55 5.05
C LEU A 273 -12.78 -14.68 4.98
N VAL A 274 -11.59 -15.27 5.06
CA VAL A 274 -10.32 -14.53 4.96
C VAL A 274 -10.15 -13.90 3.58
N VAL A 275 -10.47 -14.64 2.51
CA VAL A 275 -10.42 -14.13 1.13
C VAL A 275 -11.42 -12.98 0.93
N MET A 276 -12.66 -13.12 1.42
CA MET A 276 -13.66 -12.05 1.33
C MET A 276 -13.24 -10.81 2.12
N LEU A 277 -12.66 -10.98 3.31
CA LEU A 277 -12.21 -9.87 4.15
C LEU A 277 -11.05 -9.08 3.52
N TRP A 278 -10.25 -9.72 2.67
CA TRP A 278 -9.16 -9.09 1.93
C TRP A 278 -9.57 -8.13 0.82
N ILE A 279 -10.85 -8.11 0.46
CA ILE A 279 -11.35 -7.11 -0.47
C ILE A 279 -11.16 -5.69 0.07
N PHE A 280 -11.17 -5.51 1.40
CA PHE A 280 -11.11 -4.18 2.01
C PHE A 280 -9.72 -3.50 1.89
N PRO A 281 -8.58 -4.16 2.17
CA PRO A 281 -7.26 -3.66 1.82
C PRO A 281 -7.12 -3.22 0.37
N ASP A 282 -7.54 -4.07 -0.58
CA ASP A 282 -7.44 -3.78 -2.01
C ASP A 282 -8.31 -2.57 -2.39
N PHE A 283 -9.56 -2.55 -1.95
CA PHE A 283 -10.48 -1.43 -2.16
C PHE A 283 -9.91 -0.11 -1.63
N LEU A 284 -9.39 -0.10 -0.40
CA LEU A 284 -8.84 1.10 0.22
C LEU A 284 -7.54 1.55 -0.45
N LEU A 285 -6.69 0.61 -0.90
CA LEU A 285 -5.47 0.92 -1.63
C LEU A 285 -5.80 1.54 -3.00
N VAL A 286 -6.69 0.91 -3.78
CA VAL A 286 -7.14 1.47 -5.08
C VAL A 286 -7.77 2.85 -4.88
N SER A 287 -8.61 3.01 -3.87
CA SER A 287 -9.25 4.30 -3.58
C SER A 287 -8.24 5.38 -3.20
N ALA A 288 -7.22 5.05 -2.39
CA ALA A 288 -6.18 6.00 -2.00
C ALA A 288 -5.29 6.41 -3.19
N VAL A 289 -4.97 5.45 -4.06
CA VAL A 289 -4.18 5.68 -5.28
C VAL A 289 -4.98 6.51 -6.29
N LEU A 290 -6.24 6.16 -6.53
CA LEU A 290 -7.14 6.90 -7.40
C LEU A 290 -7.39 8.33 -6.89
N TYR A 291 -7.57 8.49 -5.57
CA TYR A 291 -7.64 9.81 -4.94
C TYR A 291 -6.37 10.62 -5.21
N SER A 292 -5.19 10.02 -5.04
CA SER A 292 -3.91 10.69 -5.26
C SER A 292 -3.72 11.10 -6.73
N ALA A 293 -4.10 10.23 -7.67
CA ALA A 293 -4.02 10.49 -9.11
C ALA A 293 -4.88 11.69 -9.53
N GLN A 294 -6.17 11.69 -9.16
CA GLN A 294 -7.08 12.79 -9.51
C GLN A 294 -6.70 14.10 -8.81
N TYR A 295 -6.16 14.02 -7.60
CA TYR A 295 -5.72 15.18 -6.84
C TYR A 295 -4.57 15.90 -7.54
N CYS A 296 -3.56 15.13 -7.97
CA CYS A 296 -2.43 15.64 -8.74
C CYS A 296 -2.88 16.27 -10.07
N LEU A 297 -3.78 15.62 -10.82
CA LEU A 297 -4.28 16.16 -12.10
C LEU A 297 -5.11 17.42 -11.94
N ARG A 298 -5.99 17.50 -10.94
CA ARG A 298 -6.78 18.71 -10.68
C ARG A 298 -5.88 19.89 -10.33
N LEU A 299 -4.83 19.68 -9.54
CA LEU A 299 -3.82 20.70 -9.27
C LEU A 299 -3.07 21.14 -10.53
N ILE A 300 -2.72 20.21 -11.44
CA ILE A 300 -2.08 20.54 -12.72
C ILE A 300 -2.96 21.48 -13.57
N PHE A 301 -4.27 21.20 -13.59
CA PHE A 301 -5.28 22.02 -14.27
C PHE A 301 -5.68 23.30 -13.50
N GLY A 302 -5.05 23.58 -12.35
CA GLY A 302 -5.37 24.76 -11.53
C GLY A 302 -6.77 24.75 -10.93
N LYS A 303 -7.36 23.55 -10.75
CA LYS A 303 -8.65 23.36 -10.10
C LYS A 303 -8.44 23.02 -8.63
N ASP A 304 -9.24 23.61 -7.75
CA ASP A 304 -9.24 23.28 -6.33
C ASP A 304 -9.70 21.83 -6.15
N PRO A 305 -8.84 20.94 -5.62
CA PRO A 305 -9.17 19.52 -5.45
C PRO A 305 -10.01 19.25 -4.19
N THR A 306 -10.24 20.25 -3.33
CA THR A 306 -10.97 20.07 -2.07
C THR A 306 -12.44 19.73 -2.29
N TYR A 307 -12.99 18.87 -1.44
CA TYR A 307 -14.40 18.46 -1.51
C TYR A 307 -15.28 19.51 -0.81
N ASN A 308 -16.18 20.15 -1.57
CA ASN A 308 -17.02 21.24 -1.05
C ASN A 308 -18.50 20.88 -0.81
N GLY A 309 -18.86 19.60 -0.84
CA GLY A 309 -20.26 19.17 -0.64
C GLY A 309 -21.05 18.93 -1.93
N GLU A 310 -20.36 18.85 -3.06
CA GLU A 310 -20.95 18.67 -4.39
C GLU A 310 -21.67 17.31 -4.51
N ARG A 311 -22.72 17.26 -5.33
CA ARG A 311 -23.49 16.02 -5.59
C ARG A 311 -22.63 14.97 -6.29
N LEU A 312 -22.91 13.68 -6.12
CA LEU A 312 -22.12 12.59 -6.72
C LEU A 312 -21.96 12.69 -8.25
N THR A 313 -22.95 13.25 -8.95
CA THR A 313 -22.99 13.38 -10.41
C THR A 313 -22.55 14.75 -10.92
N ASP A 314 -22.03 15.62 -10.05
CA ASP A 314 -21.59 16.95 -10.45
C ASP A 314 -20.20 16.88 -11.08
N PHE A 315 -20.12 17.24 -12.36
CA PHE A 315 -18.88 17.28 -13.16
C PHE A 315 -18.15 18.63 -13.11
N SER A 316 -18.73 19.63 -12.44
CA SER A 316 -18.11 20.95 -12.26
C SER A 316 -16.85 20.87 -11.39
N GLY A 317 -16.04 21.95 -11.37
CA GLY A 317 -14.85 22.03 -10.51
C GLY A 317 -13.70 21.07 -10.87
N GLY A 318 -13.73 20.45 -12.06
CA GLY A 318 -12.71 19.48 -12.50
C GLY A 318 -12.96 18.05 -12.02
N ARG A 319 -14.16 17.72 -11.55
CA ARG A 319 -14.50 16.36 -11.07
C ARG A 319 -14.64 15.32 -12.18
N TRP A 320 -14.80 15.75 -13.43
CA TRP A 320 -14.67 14.87 -14.60
C TRP A 320 -13.31 14.14 -14.64
N VAL A 321 -12.26 14.74 -14.05
CA VAL A 321 -10.93 14.11 -13.92
C VAL A 321 -11.00 12.85 -13.06
N ILE A 322 -11.89 12.78 -12.07
CA ILE A 322 -12.04 11.59 -11.22
C ILE A 322 -12.55 10.40 -12.04
N TRP A 323 -13.56 10.65 -12.88
CA TRP A 323 -14.11 9.66 -13.80
C TRP A 323 -13.07 9.23 -14.83
N LEU A 324 -12.32 10.17 -15.40
CA LEU A 324 -11.23 9.89 -16.34
C LEU A 324 -10.14 9.02 -15.68
N CYS A 325 -9.70 9.37 -14.47
CA CYS A 325 -8.72 8.56 -13.72
C CYS A 325 -9.24 7.14 -13.49
N CYS A 326 -10.51 6.99 -13.12
CA CYS A 326 -11.10 5.67 -12.91
C CYS A 326 -11.15 4.86 -14.22
N ALA A 327 -11.58 5.48 -15.32
CA ALA A 327 -11.62 4.83 -16.62
C ALA A 327 -10.22 4.38 -17.07
N VAL A 328 -9.20 5.23 -16.89
CA VAL A 328 -7.80 4.90 -17.19
C VAL A 328 -7.29 3.79 -16.28
N CYS A 329 -7.54 3.83 -14.97
CA CYS A 329 -7.17 2.74 -14.05
C CYS A 329 -7.82 1.40 -14.45
N VAL A 330 -9.11 1.41 -14.79
CA VAL A 330 -9.82 0.21 -15.21
C VAL A 330 -9.28 -0.28 -16.55
N ALA A 331 -9.10 0.59 -17.54
CA ALA A 331 -8.47 0.21 -18.81
C ALA A 331 -7.07 -0.37 -18.59
N ALA A 332 -6.25 0.30 -17.78
CA ALA A 332 -4.93 -0.17 -17.39
C ALA A 332 -5.00 -1.56 -16.74
N SER A 333 -5.99 -1.85 -15.89
CA SER A 333 -6.17 -3.19 -15.31
C SER A 333 -6.49 -4.29 -16.32
N LEU A 334 -7.12 -3.94 -17.46
CA LEU A 334 -7.47 -4.90 -18.51
C LEU A 334 -6.28 -5.21 -19.43
N PHE A 335 -5.38 -4.23 -19.63
CA PHE A 335 -4.23 -4.36 -20.53
C PHE A 335 -2.92 -4.69 -19.80
N ILE A 336 -2.76 -4.27 -18.54
CA ILE A 336 -1.57 -4.58 -17.74
C ILE A 336 -1.62 -6.04 -17.31
N ALA A 337 -0.48 -6.71 -17.46
CA ALA A 337 -0.25 -8.07 -17.00
C ALA A 337 -1.34 -9.07 -17.44
N PRO A 338 -1.49 -9.34 -18.76
CA PRO A 338 -2.52 -10.25 -19.26
C PRO A 338 -2.37 -11.67 -18.70
N THR A 339 -1.13 -12.14 -18.49
CA THR A 339 -0.85 -13.49 -17.97
C THR A 339 -0.44 -13.46 -16.49
N PRO A 340 -0.67 -14.55 -15.72
CA PRO A 340 -0.19 -14.65 -14.33
C PRO A 340 1.33 -14.42 -14.19
N ALA A 341 2.14 -14.97 -15.10
CA ALA A 341 3.59 -14.76 -15.11
C ALA A 341 3.97 -13.28 -15.29
N SER A 342 3.27 -12.56 -16.17
CA SER A 342 3.48 -11.12 -16.32
C SER A 342 3.07 -10.36 -15.05
N LEU A 343 2.03 -10.80 -14.34
CA LEU A 343 1.59 -10.20 -13.08
C LEU A 343 2.64 -10.35 -11.99
N ASP A 344 3.27 -11.52 -11.92
CA ASP A 344 4.38 -11.78 -11.00
C ASP A 344 5.58 -10.88 -11.32
N PHE A 345 5.97 -10.75 -12.60
CA PHE A 345 7.04 -9.85 -13.03
C PHE A 345 6.77 -8.38 -12.68
N TRP A 346 5.55 -7.90 -12.95
CA TRP A 346 5.14 -6.55 -12.55
C TRP A 346 5.25 -6.36 -11.04
N SER A 347 4.85 -7.37 -10.26
CA SER A 347 4.80 -7.29 -8.80
C SER A 347 6.16 -7.38 -8.10
N ALA A 348 7.08 -8.16 -8.66
CA ALA A 348 8.39 -8.41 -8.07
C ALA A 348 9.45 -7.43 -8.59
N THR A 349 9.26 -6.90 -9.80
CA THR A 349 10.25 -6.06 -10.47
C THR A 349 9.73 -4.66 -10.76
N ILE A 350 8.76 -4.47 -11.66
CA ILE A 350 8.41 -3.11 -12.09
C ILE A 350 7.92 -2.25 -10.90
N VAL A 351 7.02 -2.79 -10.08
CA VAL A 351 6.42 -2.04 -8.99
C VAL A 351 7.42 -1.60 -7.92
N PRO A 352 8.21 -2.52 -7.32
CA PRO A 352 9.18 -2.12 -6.30
C PRO A 352 10.23 -1.14 -6.84
N TYR A 353 10.74 -1.36 -8.06
CA TYR A 353 11.79 -0.50 -8.60
C TYR A 353 11.31 0.93 -8.85
N VAL A 354 10.11 1.11 -9.41
CA VAL A 354 9.56 2.45 -9.65
C VAL A 354 9.19 3.14 -8.33
N SER A 355 8.58 2.42 -7.39
CA SER A 355 8.29 2.93 -6.04
C SER A 355 9.56 3.40 -5.33
N LEU A 356 10.62 2.57 -5.32
CA LEU A 356 11.90 2.92 -4.71
C LEU A 356 12.58 4.11 -5.41
N ALA A 357 12.49 4.20 -6.75
CA ALA A 357 12.97 5.37 -7.48
C ALA A 357 12.22 6.64 -7.07
N ILE A 358 10.90 6.56 -6.86
CA ILE A 358 10.13 7.69 -6.33
C ILE A 358 10.61 8.08 -4.92
N PHE A 359 10.80 7.09 -4.04
CA PHE A 359 11.14 7.32 -2.64
C PHE A 359 12.55 7.84 -2.41
N PHE A 360 13.54 7.33 -3.15
CA PHE A 360 14.95 7.59 -2.94
C PHE A 360 15.61 8.46 -4.00
N VAL A 361 14.93 8.73 -5.13
CA VAL A 361 15.44 9.63 -6.18
C VAL A 361 14.53 10.83 -6.33
N LEU A 362 13.25 10.63 -6.70
CA LEU A 362 12.35 11.75 -7.03
C LEU A 362 12.12 12.67 -5.82
N LEU A 363 11.71 12.12 -4.67
CA LEU A 363 11.41 12.94 -3.48
C LEU A 363 12.64 13.68 -2.92
N PRO A 364 13.84 13.06 -2.80
CA PRO A 364 15.05 13.79 -2.44
C PRO A 364 15.44 14.88 -3.45
N LEU A 365 15.26 14.66 -4.76
CA LEU A 365 15.48 15.70 -5.77
C LEU A 365 14.51 16.88 -5.58
N VAL A 366 13.24 16.61 -5.27
CA VAL A 366 12.27 17.67 -4.92
C VAL A 366 12.73 18.45 -3.69
N TYR A 367 13.19 17.76 -2.64
CA TYR A 367 13.70 18.41 -1.44
C TYR A 367 14.93 19.29 -1.72
N ALA A 368 15.90 18.77 -2.48
CA ALA A 368 17.10 19.51 -2.85
C ALA A 368 16.76 20.76 -3.68
N ALA A 369 15.90 20.63 -4.69
CA ALA A 369 15.41 21.75 -5.48
C ALA A 369 14.65 22.79 -4.63
N GLY A 370 13.85 22.33 -3.67
CA GLY A 370 13.11 23.18 -2.74
C GLY A 370 14.04 24.01 -1.86
N ARG A 371 15.14 23.42 -1.36
CA ARG A 371 16.19 24.13 -0.62
C ARG A 371 16.96 25.12 -1.49
N MET A 372 17.31 24.75 -2.72
CA MET A 372 18.00 25.66 -3.65
C MET A 372 17.17 26.92 -3.95
N ARG A 373 15.83 26.78 -4.00
CA ARG A 373 14.89 27.89 -4.19
C ARG A 373 14.50 28.64 -2.93
N LYS A 374 15.04 28.28 -1.76
CA LYS A 374 14.65 28.83 -0.44
C LYS A 374 13.14 28.75 -0.17
N SER A 375 12.50 27.72 -0.71
CA SER A 375 11.06 27.43 -0.54
C SER A 375 10.78 26.45 0.62
N ILE A 376 11.85 25.88 1.16
CA ILE A 376 11.94 24.94 2.28
C ILE A 376 13.04 25.44 3.21
#